data_AF-A0A7R9YG74-F1
#
_entry.id   AF-A0A7R9YG74-F1
#
_cell.length_a   1.000
_cell.length_b   1.000
_cell.length_c   1.000
_cell.angle_alpha   90.00
_cell.angle_beta   90.00
_cell.angle_gamma   90.00
#
_symmetry.space_group_name_H-M   'P 1'
#
loop_
_entity.id
_entity.type
_entity.pdbx_description
1 polymer ?
#
loop_
_entity_poly.entity_id
_entity_poly.type
_entity_poly.pdbx_seq_one_letter_code
_entity_poly.pdbx_strand_id
1 'polypeptide(L)'
;AAAAATLLCALHLRGASGAASPGAANTVESSEPGASWDGPCTISRDPTERSWERPFIVRAGASDDFRARTDVAALREAHGAAVVTLSSANTFSYGRRRATLAEYLDSLADPGLAAAWALADGTAERGAADALFYWFGEHDVAWAALLERYDTAPLLAALPPPGARGEHGVREPILSFGAGAHLSGVPFHQHGPGFSETLHGAKRWLFFDGAPPRWMPNATAAHWL
;
A
#
# COMPACT_ATOMS: atom_id res chain seq x y z
N ALA A 1 -12.31 -10.16 17.28
CA ALA A 1 -11.68 -8.98 16.67
C ALA A 1 -10.47 -9.48 15.89
N ALA A 2 -10.60 -9.61 14.57
CA ALA A 2 -9.49 -10.04 13.72
C ALA A 2 -8.65 -8.81 13.39
N ALA A 3 -7.34 -8.89 13.63
CA ALA A 3 -6.41 -7.85 13.21
C ALA A 3 -6.41 -7.77 11.67
N ALA A 4 -6.96 -6.68 11.13
CA ALA A 4 -6.94 -6.43 9.70
C ALA A 4 -5.59 -5.82 9.32
N ALA A 5 -4.62 -6.69 8.99
CA ALA A 5 -3.39 -6.24 8.34
C ALA A 5 -3.73 -5.77 6.93
N THR A 6 -3.51 -4.49 6.64
CA THR A 6 -3.69 -3.97 5.27
C THR A 6 -2.44 -4.31 4.47
N LEU A 7 -2.60 -5.24 3.54
CA LEU A 7 -1.49 -5.79 2.78
C LEU A 7 -1.29 -5.01 1.48
N LEU A 8 -0.06 -4.64 1.14
CA LEU A 8 0.21 -3.84 -0.05
C LEU A 8 1.10 -4.61 -1.02
N CYS A 9 0.60 -4.97 -2.19
CA CYS A 9 1.45 -5.39 -3.31
C CYS A 9 1.63 -4.20 -4.25
N ALA A 10 2.77 -3.49 -4.21
CA ALA A 10 3.02 -2.41 -5.17
C ALA A 10 3.83 -2.93 -6.36
N LEU A 11 3.23 -2.90 -7.55
CA LEU A 11 3.90 -3.02 -8.83
C LEU A 11 4.41 -1.64 -9.22
N HIS A 12 5.71 -1.45 -9.45
CA HIS A 12 6.25 -0.20 -10.01
C HIS A 12 6.49 -0.33 -11.52
N LEU A 13 5.91 0.57 -12.30
CA LEU A 13 6.24 0.83 -13.71
C LEU A 13 6.96 2.19 -13.75
N ARG A 14 7.91 2.44 -14.66
CA ARG A 14 8.60 3.76 -14.73
C ARG A 14 8.07 4.59 -15.89
N GLY A 15 7.79 5.88 -15.65
CA GLY A 15 7.40 6.86 -16.66
C GLY A 15 7.46 8.30 -16.14
N ALA A 16 7.92 9.22 -17.00
CA ALA A 16 8.41 10.56 -16.66
C ALA A 16 7.31 11.60 -16.36
N SER A 17 7.72 12.65 -15.64
CA SER A 17 6.93 13.74 -15.09
C SER A 17 6.24 14.63 -16.15
N GLY A 18 4.94 14.89 -15.98
CA GLY A 18 4.21 15.99 -16.61
C GLY A 18 3.31 16.69 -15.58
N ALA A 19 3.29 18.02 -15.58
CA ALA A 19 2.55 18.84 -14.61
C ALA A 19 1.06 19.00 -14.99
N ALA A 20 0.17 18.95 -14.00
CA ALA A 20 -1.26 19.25 -14.16
C ALA A 20 -1.83 20.07 -12.99
N SER A 21 -2.95 20.76 -13.29
CA SER A 21 -3.59 21.87 -12.56
C SER A 21 -4.45 21.44 -11.36
N PRO A 22 -4.80 22.36 -10.43
CA PRO A 22 -5.33 21.99 -9.11
C PRO A 22 -6.83 21.67 -9.10
N GLY A 23 -7.22 20.59 -8.41
CA GLY A 23 -8.62 20.33 -8.08
C GLY A 23 -8.88 19.03 -7.31
N ALA A 24 -9.51 19.18 -6.13
CA ALA A 24 -10.23 18.22 -5.26
C ALA A 24 -9.58 16.87 -4.86
N ALA A 25 -9.67 16.55 -3.57
CA ALA A 25 -9.25 15.28 -2.99
C ALA A 25 -10.20 14.13 -3.39
N ASN A 26 -9.63 13.02 -3.88
CA ASN A 26 -10.37 11.80 -4.24
C ASN A 26 -10.15 10.71 -3.18
N THR A 27 -11.21 10.10 -2.64
CA THR A 27 -11.15 9.03 -1.60
C THR A 27 -11.53 7.66 -2.17
N VAL A 28 -10.87 6.60 -1.72
CA VAL A 28 -11.25 5.19 -1.98
C VAL A 28 -11.39 4.46 -0.65
N GLU A 29 -12.45 3.71 -0.38
CA GLU A 29 -12.46 2.71 0.71
C GLU A 29 -12.67 1.33 0.09
N SER A 30 -11.84 0.36 0.47
CA SER A 30 -11.96 -1.00 -0.06
C SER A 30 -11.79 -2.05 1.04
N SER A 31 -12.82 -2.23 1.88
CA SER A 31 -13.35 -3.57 2.20
C SER A 31 -14.29 -3.54 3.41
N GLU A 32 -15.57 -3.78 3.13
CA GLU A 32 -16.39 -4.62 4.00
C GLU A 32 -16.96 -5.75 3.14
N PRO A 33 -17.15 -6.97 3.68
CA PRO A 33 -17.90 -8.00 3.00
C PRO A 33 -19.35 -7.51 2.80
N GLY A 34 -19.66 -7.07 1.58
CA GLY A 34 -20.95 -6.45 1.22
C GLY A 34 -20.88 -4.95 0.89
N ALA A 35 -19.73 -4.29 1.03
CA ALA A 35 -19.56 -2.93 0.54
C ALA A 35 -19.73 -2.91 -0.98
N SER A 36 -20.75 -2.20 -1.45
CA SER A 36 -20.96 -2.00 -2.88
C SER A 36 -19.72 -1.33 -3.47
N TRP A 37 -19.24 -1.88 -4.59
CA TRP A 37 -18.23 -1.22 -5.41
C TRP A 37 -18.66 0.17 -5.85
N ASP A 38 -19.96 0.49 -5.81
CA ASP A 38 -20.56 1.77 -6.17
C ASP A 38 -20.53 2.81 -5.02
N GLY A 39 -19.70 2.60 -4.00
CA GLY A 39 -19.40 3.62 -3.00
C GLY A 39 -18.86 4.93 -3.62
N PRO A 40 -18.64 5.99 -2.83
CA PRO A 40 -18.34 7.36 -3.27
C PRO A 40 -16.97 7.53 -3.98
N CYS A 41 -16.35 6.45 -4.44
CA CYS A 41 -15.09 6.47 -5.16
C CYS A 41 -15.22 7.27 -6.47
N THR A 42 -14.42 8.32 -6.57
CA THR A 42 -14.34 9.23 -7.70
C THR A 42 -13.29 8.81 -8.75
N ILE A 43 -12.58 7.70 -8.50
CA ILE A 43 -11.55 7.17 -9.40
C ILE A 43 -12.20 6.31 -10.48
N SER A 44 -11.71 6.44 -11.73
CA SER A 44 -12.18 5.63 -12.85
C SER A 44 -11.97 4.13 -12.57
N ARG A 45 -12.95 3.30 -12.96
CA ARG A 45 -12.86 1.83 -12.88
C ARG A 45 -12.62 1.18 -14.25
N ASP A 46 -12.34 2.00 -15.27
CA ASP A 46 -12.17 1.55 -16.65
C ASP A 46 -10.71 1.78 -17.12
N PRO A 47 -9.94 0.70 -17.37
CA PRO A 47 -8.61 0.80 -17.96
C PRO A 47 -8.70 1.10 -19.46
N THR A 48 -8.57 2.38 -19.81
CA THR A 48 -8.45 2.88 -21.19
C THR A 48 -6.98 3.05 -21.60
N GLU A 49 -6.71 3.33 -22.87
CA GLU A 49 -5.35 3.60 -23.38
C GLU A 49 -4.63 4.74 -22.64
N ARG A 50 -5.38 5.72 -22.08
CA ARG A 50 -4.82 6.84 -21.31
C ARG A 50 -4.85 6.65 -19.79
N SER A 51 -5.25 5.48 -19.31
CA SER A 51 -5.30 5.21 -17.87
C SER A 51 -3.92 5.27 -17.18
N TRP A 52 -2.83 5.34 -17.93
CA TRP A 52 -1.48 5.58 -17.38
C TRP A 52 -1.24 7.01 -16.90
N GLU A 53 -2.06 7.97 -17.36
CA GLU A 53 -1.93 9.39 -17.04
C GLU A 53 -2.77 9.79 -15.81
N ARG A 54 -3.65 8.91 -15.33
CA ARG A 54 -4.59 9.17 -14.23
C ARG A 54 -4.81 7.91 -13.38
N PRO A 55 -5.03 8.02 -12.06
CA PRO A 55 -5.35 6.84 -11.27
C PRO A 55 -6.60 6.13 -11.79
N PHE A 56 -6.59 4.80 -11.77
CA PHE A 56 -7.72 3.95 -12.11
C PHE A 56 -7.73 2.71 -11.25
N ILE A 57 -8.90 2.07 -11.16
CA ILE A 57 -9.11 0.81 -10.44
C ILE A 57 -9.36 -0.29 -11.47
N VAL A 58 -8.71 -1.42 -11.27
CA VAL A 58 -8.87 -2.63 -12.09
C VAL A 58 -9.41 -3.75 -11.23
N ARG A 59 -10.35 -4.54 -11.77
CA ARG A 59 -10.82 -5.79 -11.15
C ARG A 59 -9.93 -6.94 -11.59
N ALA A 60 -8.71 -6.94 -11.07
CA ALA A 60 -7.77 -8.03 -11.16
C ALA A 60 -7.08 -8.15 -9.80
N GLY A 61 -6.67 -9.35 -9.41
CA GLY A 61 -6.05 -9.52 -8.11
C GLY A 61 -5.48 -10.91 -7.90
N ALA A 62 -4.83 -11.05 -6.75
CA ALA A 62 -4.18 -12.28 -6.32
C ALA A 62 -5.15 -13.46 -6.30
N SER A 63 -4.60 -14.64 -6.60
CA SER A 63 -5.29 -15.91 -6.43
C SER A 63 -5.65 -16.16 -4.96
N ASP A 64 -6.66 -17.01 -4.75
CA ASP A 64 -7.03 -17.46 -3.40
C ASP A 64 -5.85 -18.17 -2.69
N ASP A 65 -4.97 -18.86 -3.43
CA ASP A 65 -3.75 -19.47 -2.88
C ASP A 65 -2.80 -18.40 -2.32
N PHE A 66 -2.53 -17.33 -3.08
CA PHE A 66 -1.65 -16.26 -2.58
C PHE A 66 -2.27 -15.51 -1.39
N ARG A 67 -3.60 -15.29 -1.42
CA ARG A 67 -4.34 -14.70 -0.30
C ARG A 67 -4.23 -15.58 0.96
N ALA A 68 -4.40 -16.89 0.83
CA ALA A 68 -4.28 -17.82 1.96
C ALA A 68 -2.86 -17.86 2.55
N ARG A 69 -1.82 -17.83 1.71
CA ARG A 69 -0.40 -17.78 2.16
C ARG A 69 -0.03 -16.49 2.88
N THR A 70 -0.76 -15.43 2.60
CA THR A 70 -0.49 -14.10 3.12
C THR A 70 -1.40 -13.72 4.29
N ASP A 71 -2.25 -14.65 4.75
CA ASP A 71 -2.95 -14.53 6.03
C ASP A 71 -1.93 -14.41 7.18
N VAL A 72 -2.29 -13.66 8.22
CA VAL A 72 -1.38 -13.38 9.35
C VAL A 72 -0.88 -14.68 10.01
N ALA A 73 -1.76 -15.67 10.20
CA ALA A 73 -1.37 -16.94 10.82
C ALA A 73 -0.42 -17.74 9.90
N ALA A 74 -0.73 -17.81 8.61
CA ALA A 74 0.10 -18.50 7.62
C ALA A 74 1.49 -17.86 7.46
N LEU A 75 1.55 -16.52 7.40
CA LEU A 75 2.81 -15.77 7.36
C LEU A 75 3.64 -15.98 8.62
N ARG A 76 3.00 -15.96 9.79
CA ARG A 76 3.68 -16.20 11.07
C ARG A 76 4.25 -17.61 11.15
N GLU A 77 3.50 -18.61 10.71
CA GLU A 77 3.96 -20.00 10.71
C GLU A 77 5.13 -20.21 9.74
N ALA A 78 5.00 -19.76 8.49
CA ALA A 78 5.98 -20.01 7.44
C ALA A 78 7.23 -19.12 7.54
N HIS A 79 7.07 -17.87 7.99
CA HIS A 79 8.10 -16.83 7.91
C HIS A 79 8.36 -16.11 9.23
N GLY A 80 7.77 -16.54 10.35
CA GLY A 80 7.83 -15.83 11.62
C GLY A 80 9.25 -15.54 12.13
N ALA A 81 10.21 -16.43 11.89
CA ALA A 81 11.61 -16.25 12.27
C ALA A 81 12.42 -15.33 11.34
N ALA A 82 11.88 -14.97 10.16
CA ALA A 82 12.57 -14.09 9.23
C ALA A 82 12.71 -12.69 9.84
N VAL A 83 13.90 -12.09 9.71
CA VAL A 83 14.14 -10.73 10.17
C VAL A 83 13.69 -9.75 9.10
N VAL A 84 12.75 -8.88 9.44
CA VAL A 84 12.24 -7.82 8.56
C VAL A 84 12.83 -6.47 8.93
N THR A 85 12.98 -5.61 7.93
CA THR A 85 13.27 -4.19 8.15
C THR A 85 11.96 -3.41 8.21
N LEU A 86 11.77 -2.68 9.30
CA LEU A 86 10.65 -1.77 9.51
C LEU A 86 11.11 -0.34 9.24
N SER A 87 10.26 0.42 8.55
CA SER A 87 10.48 1.82 8.21
C SER A 87 9.61 2.73 9.06
N SER A 88 10.11 3.92 9.43
CA SER A 88 9.30 4.90 10.16
C SER A 88 8.17 5.46 9.29
N ALA A 89 7.04 5.80 9.91
CA ALA A 89 5.81 6.20 9.24
C ALA A 89 5.79 7.64 8.71
N ASN A 90 6.81 8.43 9.01
CA ASN A 90 6.95 9.78 8.44
C ASN A 90 7.31 9.72 6.94
N THR A 91 7.14 10.83 6.23
CA THR A 91 7.30 10.88 4.76
C THR A 91 8.68 10.51 4.26
N PHE A 92 9.70 10.74 5.08
CA PHE A 92 11.06 10.42 4.69
C PHE A 92 11.44 8.98 5.02
N SER A 93 10.67 8.34 5.89
CA SER A 93 10.90 6.98 6.37
C SER A 93 12.36 6.75 6.78
N TYR A 94 13.05 7.70 7.41
CA TYR A 94 14.48 7.55 7.70
C TYR A 94 14.78 6.62 8.88
N GLY A 95 13.80 6.38 9.76
CA GLY A 95 13.93 5.41 10.82
C GLY A 95 13.96 3.99 10.26
N ARG A 96 14.90 3.19 10.76
CA ARG A 96 15.01 1.76 10.45
C ARG A 96 15.06 0.97 11.75
N ARG A 97 14.24 -0.07 11.84
CA ARG A 97 14.26 -1.06 12.93
C ARG A 97 14.27 -2.45 12.34
N ARG A 98 14.87 -3.40 13.05
CA ARG A 98 14.83 -4.82 12.70
C ARG A 98 14.02 -5.54 13.77
N ALA A 99 13.17 -6.46 13.35
CA ALA A 99 12.41 -7.35 14.22
C ALA A 99 12.22 -8.68 13.47
N THR A 100 11.88 -9.75 14.20
CA THR A 100 11.33 -10.93 13.53
C THR A 100 9.95 -10.61 12.97
N LEU A 101 9.56 -11.28 11.89
CA LEU A 101 8.21 -11.11 11.33
C LEU A 101 7.15 -11.44 12.39
N ALA A 102 7.36 -12.49 13.19
CA ALA A 102 6.43 -12.87 14.25
C ALA A 102 6.23 -11.74 15.28
N GLU A 103 7.31 -11.12 15.78
CA GLU A 103 7.22 -9.97 16.69
C GLU A 103 6.45 -8.81 16.05
N TYR A 104 6.70 -8.52 14.77
CA TYR A 104 5.99 -7.46 14.06
C TYR A 104 4.51 -7.78 13.89
N LEU A 105 4.16 -8.97 13.42
CA LEU A 105 2.77 -9.40 13.22
C LEU A 105 1.99 -9.42 14.54
N ASP A 106 2.61 -9.92 15.61
CA ASP A 106 1.99 -9.94 16.94
C ASP A 106 1.71 -8.49 17.42
N SER A 107 2.58 -7.52 17.08
CA SER A 107 2.35 -6.10 17.40
C SER A 107 1.16 -5.47 16.66
N LEU A 108 0.77 -6.00 15.49
CA LEU A 108 -0.36 -5.46 14.71
C LEU A 108 -1.71 -5.69 15.41
N ALA A 109 -1.79 -6.67 16.31
CA ALA A 109 -2.97 -6.97 17.10
C ALA A 109 -3.10 -6.09 18.35
N ASP A 110 -2.07 -5.30 18.71
CA ASP A 110 -2.09 -4.42 19.88
C ASP A 110 -2.99 -3.20 19.63
N PRO A 111 -4.09 -3.03 20.40
CA PRO A 111 -4.94 -1.84 20.31
C PRO A 111 -4.19 -0.52 20.60
N GLY A 112 -3.14 -0.58 21.43
CA GLY A 112 -2.29 0.57 21.75
C GLY A 112 -1.53 1.08 20.53
N LEU A 113 -1.11 0.19 19.63
CA LEU A 113 -0.48 0.57 18.37
C LEU A 113 -1.47 1.33 17.48
N ALA A 114 -2.68 0.80 17.29
CA ALA A 114 -3.71 1.47 16.49
C ALA A 114 -4.08 2.86 17.07
N ALA A 115 -4.21 2.98 18.39
CA ALA A 115 -4.44 4.26 19.06
C ALA A 115 -3.29 5.25 18.85
N ALA A 116 -2.04 4.77 18.86
CA ALA A 116 -0.87 5.61 18.59
C ALA A 116 -0.86 6.12 17.13
N TRP A 117 -1.26 5.30 16.16
CA TRP A 117 -1.42 5.74 14.77
C TRP A 117 -2.50 6.82 14.59
N ALA A 118 -3.61 6.70 15.32
CA ALA A 118 -4.71 7.66 15.26
C ALA A 118 -4.34 9.04 15.84
N LEU A 119 -3.49 9.07 16.87
CA LEU A 119 -3.15 10.28 17.62
C LEU A 119 -1.85 10.95 17.16
N ALA A 120 -1.11 10.36 16.22
CA ALA A 120 0.19 10.87 15.84
C ALA A 120 0.09 12.08 14.89
N ASP A 121 0.14 13.27 15.48
CA ASP A 121 -0.05 14.57 14.82
C ASP A 121 1.25 15.32 14.49
N GLY A 122 2.40 14.80 14.93
CA GLY A 122 3.71 15.38 14.66
C GLY A 122 4.11 16.56 15.54
N THR A 123 3.38 16.83 16.64
CA THR A 123 3.65 17.96 17.55
C THR A 123 4.40 17.59 18.83
N ALA A 124 4.57 16.30 19.16
CA ALA A 124 5.23 15.84 20.41
C ALA A 124 6.14 14.60 20.21
N GLU A 125 7.13 14.41 21.10
CA GLU A 125 8.02 13.22 21.12
C GLU A 125 7.27 11.89 21.35
N ARG A 126 6.07 11.95 21.96
CA ARG A 126 5.09 10.86 21.98
C ARG A 126 3.91 11.29 21.11
N GLY A 127 3.61 10.53 20.06
CA GLY A 127 2.59 10.91 19.06
C GLY A 127 3.16 11.54 17.80
N ALA A 128 4.35 11.12 17.38
CA ALA A 128 4.92 11.46 16.08
C ALA A 128 5.08 10.22 15.20
N ALA A 129 4.93 10.39 13.89
CA ALA A 129 4.98 9.30 12.92
C ALA A 129 6.38 8.65 12.82
N ASP A 130 7.45 9.37 13.18
CA ASP A 130 8.81 8.83 13.26
C ASP A 130 9.01 7.74 14.34
N ALA A 131 8.14 7.69 15.35
CA ALA A 131 8.12 6.66 16.37
C ALA A 131 7.29 5.42 15.98
N LEU A 132 6.53 5.48 14.89
CA LEU A 132 5.68 4.40 14.39
C LEU A 132 6.36 3.70 13.22
N PHE A 133 6.28 2.37 13.17
CA PHE A 133 7.03 1.56 12.22
C PHE A 133 6.12 0.59 11.47
N TYR A 134 6.40 0.41 10.18
CA TYR A 134 5.68 -0.54 9.33
C TYR A 134 6.64 -1.33 8.43
N TRP A 135 6.20 -2.52 8.00
CA TRP A 135 6.98 -3.39 7.14
C TRP A 135 6.51 -3.27 5.69
N PHE A 136 7.35 -2.75 4.80
CA PHE A 136 7.07 -2.67 3.37
C PHE A 136 8.35 -2.46 2.54
N GLY A 137 8.45 -3.13 1.38
CA GLY A 137 9.36 -2.78 0.28
C GLY A 137 10.83 -3.20 0.39
N GLU A 138 11.38 -3.37 1.59
CA GLU A 138 12.74 -3.93 1.76
C GLU A 138 12.68 -5.46 1.81
N HIS A 139 12.77 -6.07 0.62
CA HIS A 139 12.82 -7.52 0.47
C HIS A 139 14.22 -7.98 0.12
N ASP A 140 14.73 -8.91 0.93
CA ASP A 140 15.87 -9.72 0.56
C ASP A 140 15.40 -11.04 -0.10
N VAL A 141 16.36 -11.93 -0.34
CA VAL A 141 16.13 -13.24 -0.94
C VAL A 141 15.12 -14.11 -0.17
N ALA A 142 14.84 -13.82 1.11
CA ALA A 142 13.92 -14.62 1.92
C ALA A 142 12.46 -14.51 1.44
N TRP A 143 12.13 -13.44 0.70
CA TRP A 143 10.76 -13.18 0.22
C TRP A 143 10.52 -13.64 -1.21
N ALA A 144 11.57 -13.95 -1.97
CA ALA A 144 11.47 -14.33 -3.38
C ALA A 144 10.49 -15.50 -3.60
N ALA A 145 10.63 -16.57 -2.79
CA ALA A 145 9.78 -17.76 -2.91
C ALA A 145 8.29 -17.49 -2.61
N LEU A 146 7.98 -16.51 -1.76
CA LEU A 146 6.60 -16.07 -1.55
C LEU A 146 6.13 -15.26 -2.75
N LEU A 147 6.89 -14.24 -3.17
CA LEU A 147 6.52 -13.33 -4.25
C LEU A 147 6.36 -14.03 -5.61
N GLU A 148 7.15 -15.07 -5.89
CA GLU A 148 7.02 -15.91 -7.08
C GLU A 148 5.66 -16.64 -7.18
N ARG A 149 4.90 -16.71 -6.08
CA ARG A 149 3.53 -17.27 -6.07
C ARG A 149 2.47 -16.26 -6.46
N TYR A 150 2.81 -14.97 -6.53
CA TYR A 150 1.86 -13.95 -6.96
C TYR A 150 1.71 -14.01 -8.48
N ASP A 151 0.54 -14.46 -8.93
CA ASP A 151 0.20 -14.50 -10.36
C ASP A 151 -0.12 -13.10 -10.89
N THR A 152 0.74 -12.58 -11.75
CA THR A 152 0.59 -11.26 -12.38
C THR A 152 -0.28 -11.31 -13.64
N ALA A 153 -0.59 -12.50 -14.17
CA ALA A 153 -1.31 -12.65 -15.43
C ALA A 153 -2.70 -12.00 -15.43
N PRO A 154 -3.54 -12.12 -14.37
CA PRO A 154 -4.85 -11.46 -14.33
C PRO A 154 -4.72 -9.93 -14.44
N LEU A 155 -3.74 -9.36 -13.76
CA LEU A 155 -3.47 -7.92 -13.82
C LEU A 155 -3.00 -7.51 -15.22
N LEU A 156 -2.04 -8.24 -15.79
CA LEU A 156 -1.50 -7.91 -17.11
C LEU A 156 -2.55 -8.02 -18.23
N ALA A 157 -3.44 -9.00 -18.13
CA ALA A 157 -4.56 -9.21 -19.07
C ALA A 157 -5.62 -8.11 -18.98
N ALA A 158 -5.82 -7.51 -17.81
CA ALA A 158 -6.79 -6.43 -17.61
C ALA A 158 -6.28 -5.05 -18.06
N LEU A 159 -5.07 -4.98 -18.61
CA LEU A 159 -4.42 -3.75 -19.03
C LEU A 159 -4.31 -3.66 -20.56
N PRO A 160 -4.34 -2.46 -21.16
CA PRO A 160 -4.22 -2.28 -22.63
C PRO A 160 -3.02 -3.03 -23.21
N PRO A 161 -2.98 -3.50 -24.47
CA PRO A 161 -1.83 -4.23 -24.99
C PRO A 161 -0.53 -3.39 -24.91
N PRO A 162 0.67 -3.98 -24.78
CA PRO A 162 1.92 -3.25 -24.57
C PRO A 162 2.17 -2.09 -25.54
N GLY A 163 1.80 -2.23 -26.82
CA GLY A 163 1.93 -1.17 -27.83
C GLY A 163 0.97 0.02 -27.65
N ALA A 164 -0.13 -0.17 -26.93
CA ALA A 164 -1.07 0.89 -26.52
C ALA A 164 -0.69 1.53 -25.17
N ARG A 165 0.36 1.01 -24.48
CA ARG A 165 0.89 1.58 -23.22
C ARG A 165 1.99 2.63 -23.46
N GLY A 166 2.22 3.03 -24.72
CA GLY A 166 3.27 3.96 -25.12
C GLY A 166 4.69 3.42 -24.92
N GLU A 167 5.68 4.30 -24.79
CA GLU A 167 7.09 3.95 -24.53
C GLU A 167 7.30 3.23 -23.17
N HIS A 168 6.25 3.15 -22.35
CA HIS A 168 6.19 2.44 -21.07
C HIS A 168 5.84 0.95 -21.21
N GLY A 169 6.11 0.36 -22.39
CA GLY A 169 5.93 -1.05 -22.68
C GLY A 169 6.35 -1.93 -21.51
N VAL A 170 5.44 -2.81 -21.09
CA VAL A 170 5.52 -3.56 -19.83
C VAL A 170 6.88 -4.22 -19.68
N ARG A 171 7.65 -3.76 -18.70
CA ARG A 171 8.76 -4.54 -18.14
C ARG A 171 8.17 -5.51 -17.13
N GLU A 172 8.86 -6.63 -16.91
CA GLU A 172 8.51 -7.55 -15.84
C GLU A 172 8.27 -6.77 -14.53
N PRO A 173 7.11 -6.99 -13.88
CA PRO A 173 6.74 -6.28 -12.67
C PRO A 173 7.77 -6.50 -11.56
N ILE A 174 8.19 -5.43 -10.90
CA ILE A 174 8.90 -5.56 -9.62
C ILE A 174 7.84 -5.65 -8.53
N LEU A 175 7.80 -6.80 -7.86
CA LEU A 175 6.87 -7.06 -6.77
C LEU A 175 7.43 -6.53 -5.45
N SER A 176 6.55 -5.91 -4.68
CA SER A 176 6.81 -5.53 -3.29
C SER A 176 5.62 -5.97 -2.44
N PHE A 177 5.80 -6.03 -1.13
CA PHE A 177 4.91 -6.71 -0.20
C PHE A 177 5.16 -6.15 1.19
N GLY A 178 4.11 -6.10 1.99
CA GLY A 178 4.22 -5.65 3.36
C GLY A 178 2.88 -5.71 4.06
N ALA A 179 2.95 -5.49 5.37
CA ALA A 179 1.80 -5.45 6.26
C ALA A 179 1.89 -4.19 7.12
N GLY A 180 0.74 -3.71 7.56
CA GLY A 180 0.63 -2.53 8.41
C GLY A 180 -0.51 -2.69 9.41
N ALA A 181 -0.40 -1.95 10.52
CA ALA A 181 -1.44 -1.87 11.54
C ALA A 181 -2.68 -1.15 11.00
N HIS A 182 -3.80 -1.27 11.72
CA HIS A 182 -4.97 -0.45 11.46
C HIS A 182 -4.60 1.06 11.55
N LEU A 183 -5.16 1.87 10.65
CA LEU A 183 -4.85 3.29 10.46
C LEU A 183 -3.39 3.59 10.07
N SER A 184 -2.57 2.57 9.80
CA SER A 184 -1.26 2.80 9.22
C SER A 184 -1.39 3.37 7.82
N GLY A 185 -0.42 4.19 7.46
CA GLY A 185 -0.37 4.82 6.16
C GLY A 185 0.90 5.63 6.00
N VAL A 186 1.20 5.96 4.76
CA VAL A 186 2.30 6.85 4.41
C VAL A 186 1.71 8.22 4.07
N PRO A 187 2.31 9.33 4.52
CA PRO A 187 1.82 10.64 4.15
C PRO A 187 2.00 10.92 2.65
N PHE A 188 1.50 12.07 2.19
CA PHE A 188 1.57 12.44 0.77
C PHE A 188 3.01 12.47 0.24
N HIS A 189 3.20 11.78 -0.86
CA HIS A 189 4.43 11.76 -1.64
C HIS A 189 4.08 11.52 -3.12
N GLN A 190 5.03 11.80 -4.01
CA GLN A 190 4.88 11.46 -5.43
C GLN A 190 5.34 10.02 -5.65
N HIS A 191 4.55 9.25 -6.39
CA HIS A 191 4.87 7.88 -6.77
C HIS A 191 5.14 7.81 -8.27
N GLY A 192 6.01 6.88 -8.70
CA GLY A 192 6.11 6.52 -10.11
C GLY A 192 4.84 5.81 -10.59
N PRO A 193 4.74 5.39 -11.85
CA PRO A 193 3.62 4.54 -12.25
C PRO A 193 3.62 3.23 -11.46
N GLY A 194 2.44 2.69 -11.18
CA GLY A 194 2.35 1.45 -10.43
C GLY A 194 0.95 0.99 -10.07
N PHE A 195 0.81 -0.29 -9.74
CA PHE A 195 -0.42 -0.86 -9.21
C PHE A 195 -0.26 -1.15 -7.74
N SER A 196 -1.37 -1.10 -7.01
CA SER A 196 -1.39 -1.49 -5.62
C SER A 196 -2.60 -2.36 -5.32
N GLU A 197 -2.37 -3.57 -4.84
CA GLU A 197 -3.45 -4.47 -4.43
C GLU A 197 -3.53 -4.56 -2.90
N THR A 198 -4.76 -4.54 -2.37
CA THR A 198 -5.08 -4.88 -0.99
C THR A 198 -5.58 -6.33 -0.91
N LEU A 199 -4.80 -7.21 -0.26
CA LEU A 199 -5.20 -8.62 -0.09
C LEU A 199 -6.08 -8.81 1.14
N HIS A 200 -5.65 -8.26 2.27
CA HIS A 200 -6.33 -8.36 3.55
C HIS A 200 -6.66 -6.95 4.03
N GLY A 201 -7.81 -6.78 4.71
CA GLY A 201 -8.26 -5.49 5.21
C GLY A 201 -8.58 -4.47 4.12
N ALA A 202 -8.54 -3.18 4.47
CA ALA A 202 -8.94 -2.08 3.61
C ALA A 202 -7.86 -0.99 3.57
N LYS A 203 -7.64 -0.42 2.38
CA LYS A 203 -6.78 0.74 2.24
C LYS A 203 -7.57 1.94 1.72
N ARG A 204 -7.44 3.07 2.42
CA ARG A 204 -7.92 4.36 1.92
C ARG A 204 -6.86 5.06 1.11
N TRP A 205 -7.15 5.33 -0.16
CA TRP A 205 -6.26 6.08 -1.04
C TRP A 205 -6.79 7.49 -1.25
N LEU A 206 -5.88 8.45 -1.13
CA LEU A 206 -6.12 9.87 -1.36
C LEU A 206 -5.24 10.34 -2.51
N PHE A 207 -5.87 10.75 -3.61
CA PHE A 207 -5.17 11.26 -4.79
C PHE A 207 -5.44 12.75 -5.00
N PHE A 208 -4.41 13.48 -5.40
CA PHE A 208 -4.46 14.90 -5.72
C PHE A 208 -3.81 15.14 -7.09
N ASP A 209 -4.48 15.91 -7.95
CA ASP A 209 -3.88 16.43 -9.17
C ASP A 209 -3.12 17.72 -8.83
N GLY A 210 -1.82 17.77 -9.14
CA GLY A 210 -0.94 18.89 -8.80
C GLY A 210 -0.34 18.85 -7.39
N ALA A 211 -0.39 19.98 -6.67
CA ALA A 211 0.25 20.10 -5.36
C ALA A 211 -0.63 19.50 -4.25
N PRO A 212 -0.07 18.66 -3.34
CA PRO A 212 -0.82 18.18 -2.19
C PRO A 212 -1.21 19.35 -1.27
N PRO A 213 -2.28 19.22 -0.46
CA PRO A 213 -2.58 20.19 0.57
C PRO A 213 -1.38 20.37 1.50
N ARG A 214 -1.29 21.51 2.20
CA ARG A 214 -0.27 21.67 3.26
C ARG A 214 -0.44 20.53 4.26
N TRP A 215 0.65 19.86 4.56
CA TRP A 215 0.66 18.68 5.40
C TRP A 215 1.90 18.67 6.30
N MET A 216 1.83 17.98 7.44
CA MET A 216 2.91 17.90 8.41
C MET A 216 3.80 16.67 8.14
N PRO A 217 5.11 16.85 7.85
CA PRO A 217 6.09 15.79 7.59
C PRO A 217 6.07 14.57 8.52
N ASN A 218 5.70 14.81 9.78
CA ASN A 218 5.77 13.84 10.86
C ASN A 218 4.40 13.47 11.46
N ALA A 219 3.30 13.83 10.78
CA ALA A 219 1.95 13.37 11.13
C ALA A 219 1.63 12.07 10.36
N THR A 220 0.79 11.22 10.92
CA THR A 220 0.31 10.02 10.22
C THR A 220 -0.75 10.36 9.18
N ALA A 221 -1.00 9.42 8.26
CA ALA A 221 -2.09 9.53 7.29
C ALA A 221 -3.48 9.59 7.96
N ALA A 222 -3.61 9.19 9.22
CA ALA A 222 -4.87 9.23 9.97
C ALA A 222 -5.41 10.65 10.17
N HIS A 223 -4.56 11.68 10.10
CA HIS A 223 -4.97 13.09 10.15
C HIS A 223 -5.90 13.50 8.97
N TRP A 224 -6.04 12.65 7.95
CA TRP A 224 -6.88 12.88 6.78
C TRP A 224 -8.19 12.09 6.79
N LEU A 225 -8.47 11.39 7.89
CA LEU A 225 -9.69 10.58 8.09
C LEU A 225 -10.70 11.32 8.96
#